data_AF-A0A2E0SFM5-F1
#
_entry.id   AF-A0A2E0SFM5-F1
#
_cell.length_a   1.000
_cell.length_b   1.000
_cell.length_c   1.000
_cell.angle_alpha   90.00
_cell.angle_beta   90.00
_cell.angle_gamma   90.00
#
_symmetry.space_group_name_H-M   'P 1'
#
loop_
_entity.id
_entity.type
_entity.pdbx_description
1 polymer ?
#
loop_
_entity_poly.entity_id
_entity_poly.type
_entity_poly.pdbx_seq_one_letter_code
_entity_poly.pdbx_strand_id
1 'polypeptide(L)'
;MSEIELKHLKKYIKNKSTYLIFGNSHLDQYSSIKELNNNIKTISKDFDNNSIIFYFGDIPDKENPNIGFIISQIKSRRNDIEIICIGLDDYDDTFINKNIEYPNWIDKFLWISCKTNKKRGVNSNSNKPLGLTKIWYELNKIQPFKSIYLFGGDNITLEEYYFAKELNINTIYLPLKRKYLGDGTTLIKKKHSDEQKIGPTFILNT
;
A
#
# COMPACT_ATOMS: atom_id res chain seq x y z
N MET A 1 18.52 -6.46 6.43
CA MET A 1 17.81 -5.34 5.79
C MET A 1 18.75 -4.70 4.78
N SER A 2 18.31 -4.45 3.54
CA SER A 2 19.16 -3.82 2.52
C SER A 2 18.36 -2.80 1.70
N GLU A 3 18.85 -1.57 1.61
CA GLU A 3 18.44 -0.65 0.56
C GLU A 3 18.75 -1.25 -0.82
N ILE A 4 17.88 -1.01 -1.80
CA ILE A 4 18.04 -1.51 -3.15
C ILE A 4 17.77 -0.40 -4.16
N GLU A 5 18.70 -0.20 -5.09
CA GLU A 5 18.48 0.68 -6.23
C GLU A 5 17.45 0.11 -7.21
N LEU A 6 16.65 0.99 -7.83
CA LEU A 6 15.62 0.60 -8.81
C LEU A 6 16.16 -0.31 -9.93
N LYS A 7 17.37 -0.06 -10.41
CA LYS A 7 18.00 -0.87 -11.48
C LYS A 7 18.26 -2.31 -11.04
N HIS A 8 18.61 -2.52 -9.77
CA HIS A 8 18.84 -3.83 -9.18
C HIS A 8 17.51 -4.51 -8.86
N LEU A 9 16.55 -3.76 -8.33
CA LEU A 9 15.21 -4.27 -8.07
C LEU A 9 14.55 -4.82 -9.34
N LYS A 10 14.61 -4.09 -10.46
CA LYS A 10 14.08 -4.54 -11.75
C LYS A 10 14.67 -5.89 -12.21
N LYS A 11 15.94 -6.18 -11.89
CA LYS A 11 16.54 -7.49 -12.17
C LYS A 11 16.08 -8.55 -11.17
N TYR A 12 16.00 -8.17 -9.90
CA TYR A 12 15.67 -9.04 -8.76
C TYR A 12 14.27 -9.64 -8.82
N ILE A 13 13.28 -8.87 -9.29
CA ILE A 13 11.87 -9.28 -9.28
C ILE A 13 11.51 -10.25 -10.40
N LYS A 14 12.40 -10.45 -11.38
CA LYS A 14 12.11 -11.32 -12.54
C LYS A 14 11.84 -12.74 -12.08
N ASN A 15 10.81 -13.36 -12.65
CA ASN A 15 10.38 -14.73 -12.37
C ASN A 15 9.88 -14.96 -10.94
N LYS A 16 9.57 -13.89 -10.19
CA LYS A 16 8.92 -13.99 -8.88
C LYS A 16 7.44 -13.63 -9.00
N SER A 17 6.60 -14.28 -8.21
CA SER A 17 5.23 -13.82 -8.03
C SER A 17 5.23 -12.51 -7.26
N THR A 18 4.63 -11.48 -7.85
CA THR A 18 4.61 -10.13 -7.29
C THR A 18 3.17 -9.70 -7.00
N TYR A 19 2.98 -9.03 -5.88
CA TYR A 19 1.71 -8.47 -5.43
C TYR A 19 1.90 -7.03 -4.96
N LEU A 20 0.85 -6.23 -5.06
CA LEU A 20 0.83 -4.85 -4.58
C LEU A 20 -0.32 -4.67 -3.59
N ILE A 21 -0.07 -3.94 -2.50
CA ILE A 21 -1.10 -3.66 -1.50
C ILE A 21 -1.21 -2.15 -1.30
N PHE A 22 -2.43 -1.66 -1.43
CA PHE A 22 -2.84 -0.30 -1.08
C PHE A 22 -3.79 -0.32 0.12
N GLY A 23 -3.85 0.79 0.83
CA GLY A 23 -4.80 0.95 1.94
C GLY A 23 -4.66 2.29 2.64
N ASN A 24 -5.36 2.40 3.77
CA ASN A 24 -5.42 3.60 4.59
C ASN A 24 -4.05 3.95 5.16
N SER A 25 -3.70 5.23 5.06
CA SER A 25 -2.51 5.77 5.71
C SER A 25 -2.75 6.06 7.19
N HIS A 26 -1.73 6.60 7.86
CA HIS A 26 -1.84 7.15 9.20
C HIS A 26 -2.91 8.26 9.37
N LEU A 27 -3.39 8.89 8.29
CA LEU A 27 -4.44 9.93 8.34
C LEU A 27 -5.86 9.34 8.43
N ASP A 28 -6.10 8.17 7.81
CA ASP A 28 -7.41 7.53 7.82
C ASP A 28 -7.50 6.48 8.94
N GLN A 29 -6.45 5.65 9.04
CA GLN A 29 -6.33 4.47 9.91
C GLN A 29 -7.52 3.51 9.78
N TYR A 30 -7.48 2.39 10.46
CA TYR A 30 -8.56 1.40 10.48
C TYR A 30 -9.27 1.39 11.82
N SER A 31 -10.60 1.25 11.77
CA SER A 31 -11.44 1.27 12.97
C SER A 31 -11.49 -0.07 13.72
N SER A 32 -11.13 -1.19 13.08
CA SER A 32 -11.33 -2.54 13.62
C SER A 32 -10.15 -3.47 13.34
N ILE A 33 -9.35 -3.74 14.38
CA ILE A 33 -8.25 -4.72 14.33
C ILE A 33 -8.78 -6.13 14.05
N LYS A 34 -9.96 -6.48 14.58
CA LYS A 34 -10.57 -7.81 14.38
C LYS A 34 -10.92 -8.03 12.91
N GLU A 35 -11.56 -7.05 12.29
CA GLU A 35 -11.93 -7.10 10.87
C GLU A 35 -10.70 -7.14 9.96
N LEU A 36 -9.69 -6.32 10.27
CA LEU A 36 -8.38 -6.36 9.61
C LEU A 36 -7.77 -7.76 9.67
N ASN A 37 -7.63 -8.33 10.86
CA ASN A 37 -7.01 -9.64 11.04
C ASN A 37 -7.74 -10.76 10.30
N ASN A 38 -9.07 -10.69 10.21
CA ASN A 38 -9.85 -11.65 9.44
C ASN A 38 -9.54 -11.53 7.94
N ASN A 39 -9.53 -10.31 7.40
CA ASN A 39 -9.19 -10.08 5.99
C ASN A 39 -7.73 -10.49 5.70
N ILE A 40 -6.78 -10.12 6.55
CA ILE A 40 -5.38 -10.51 6.44
C ILE A 40 -5.23 -12.04 6.42
N LYS A 41 -5.93 -12.75 7.32
CA LYS A 41 -5.91 -14.22 7.36
C LYS A 41 -6.44 -14.84 6.07
N THR A 42 -7.48 -14.25 5.48
CA THR A 42 -8.04 -14.71 4.20
C THR A 42 -7.04 -14.50 3.07
N ILE A 43 -6.59 -13.26 2.85
CA ILE A 43 -5.71 -12.94 1.71
C ILE A 43 -4.31 -13.56 1.82
N SER A 44 -3.83 -13.86 3.04
CA SER A 44 -2.52 -14.50 3.24
C SER A 44 -2.44 -15.89 2.60
N LYS A 45 -3.59 -16.50 2.28
CA LYS A 45 -3.67 -17.80 1.60
C LYS A 45 -3.55 -17.68 0.08
N ASP A 46 -3.80 -16.49 -0.47
CA ASP A 46 -3.81 -16.24 -1.91
C ASP A 46 -2.41 -15.93 -2.46
N PHE A 47 -1.44 -15.66 -1.56
CA PHE A 47 -0.06 -15.42 -1.93
C PHE A 47 0.69 -16.72 -2.18
N ASP A 48 1.34 -16.83 -3.34
CA ASP A 48 2.26 -17.91 -3.64
C ASP A 48 3.43 -17.95 -2.63
N ASN A 49 4.03 -19.14 -2.49
CA ASN A 49 5.26 -19.30 -1.72
C ASN A 49 6.40 -18.50 -2.35
N ASN A 50 7.30 -17.96 -1.51
CA ASN A 50 8.48 -17.19 -1.93
C ASN A 50 8.14 -16.01 -2.86
N SER A 51 7.02 -15.35 -2.61
CA SER A 51 6.56 -14.19 -3.39
C SER A 51 7.06 -12.86 -2.83
N ILE A 52 6.87 -11.78 -3.59
CA ILE A 52 7.19 -10.41 -3.19
C ILE A 52 5.88 -9.62 -3.02
N ILE A 53 5.77 -8.91 -1.91
CA ILE A 53 4.74 -7.88 -1.70
C ILE A 53 5.39 -6.49 -1.72
N PHE A 54 4.83 -5.62 -2.55
CA PHE A 54 5.11 -4.20 -2.55
C PHE A 54 4.05 -3.42 -1.77
N TYR A 55 4.49 -2.40 -1.04
CA TYR A 55 3.61 -1.42 -0.41
C TYR A 55 4.34 -0.08 -0.21
N PHE A 56 3.60 0.95 0.24
CA PHE A 56 4.13 2.31 0.38
C PHE A 56 4.22 2.77 1.84
N GLY A 57 5.44 3.07 2.27
CA GLY A 57 5.87 4.11 3.22
C GLY A 57 5.43 4.09 4.69
N ASP A 58 4.25 3.58 5.02
CA ASP A 58 3.74 3.70 6.39
C ASP A 58 4.31 2.60 7.29
N ILE A 59 4.92 3.04 8.40
CA ILE A 59 5.40 2.21 9.51
C ILE A 59 4.19 1.61 10.24
N PRO A 60 4.28 0.38 10.76
CA PRO A 60 3.15 -0.25 11.42
C PRO A 60 2.86 0.45 12.75
N ASP A 61 1.60 0.83 12.95
CA ASP A 61 1.12 1.31 14.24
C ASP A 61 0.10 0.31 14.79
N LYS A 62 0.33 -0.21 16.01
CA LYS A 62 -0.54 -1.21 16.64
C LYS A 62 -1.75 -0.57 17.32
N GLU A 63 -1.60 0.64 17.84
CA GLU A 63 -2.68 1.36 18.52
C GLU A 63 -3.63 1.99 17.50
N ASN A 64 -3.05 2.36 16.35
CA ASN A 64 -3.68 3.11 15.28
C ASN A 64 -3.41 2.42 13.92
N PRO A 65 -4.00 1.24 13.68
CA PRO A 65 -3.64 0.40 12.55
C PRO A 65 -3.78 1.12 11.21
N ASN A 66 -2.72 1.08 10.42
CA ASN A 66 -2.59 1.63 9.07
C ASN A 66 -2.13 0.53 8.08
N ILE A 67 -1.80 0.90 6.85
CA ILE A 67 -1.30 -0.07 5.86
C ILE A 67 -0.04 -0.80 6.35
N GLY A 68 0.86 -0.13 7.05
CA GLY A 68 2.04 -0.76 7.66
C GLY A 68 1.68 -1.90 8.62
N PHE A 69 0.62 -1.73 9.43
CA PHE A 69 0.11 -2.79 10.30
C PHE A 69 -0.29 -4.03 9.51
N ILE A 70 -1.04 -3.87 8.41
CA ILE A 70 -1.45 -4.97 7.53
C ILE A 70 -0.24 -5.76 7.04
N ILE A 71 0.77 -5.07 6.50
CA ILE A 71 1.95 -5.72 5.95
C ILE A 71 2.73 -6.47 7.02
N SER A 72 2.90 -5.87 8.21
CA SER A 72 3.57 -6.53 9.33
C SER A 72 2.86 -7.82 9.74
N GLN A 73 1.52 -7.81 9.74
CA GLN A 73 0.73 -8.99 10.08
C GLN A 73 0.80 -10.07 9.00
N ILE A 74 0.83 -9.70 7.72
CA ILE A 74 1.06 -10.67 6.62
C ILE A 74 2.44 -11.32 6.81
N LYS A 75 3.51 -10.54 6.96
CA LYS A 75 4.88 -11.06 7.13
C LYS A 75 5.02 -11.96 8.37
N SER A 76 4.33 -11.62 9.47
CA SER A 76 4.33 -12.48 10.67
C SER A 76 3.69 -13.86 10.45
N ARG A 77 2.76 -13.97 9.50
CA ARG A 77 2.06 -15.22 9.16
C ARG A 77 2.74 -15.98 8.02
N ARG A 78 3.45 -15.26 7.16
CA ARG A 78 4.08 -15.74 5.93
C ARG A 78 5.51 -15.19 5.88
N ASN A 79 6.39 -15.79 6.67
CA ASN A 79 7.80 -15.39 6.73
C ASN A 79 8.56 -15.67 5.42
N ASP A 80 8.01 -16.54 4.57
CA ASP A 80 8.49 -16.87 3.23
C ASP A 80 8.25 -15.75 2.20
N ILE A 81 7.34 -14.82 2.48
CA ILE A 81 7.07 -13.67 1.61
C ILE A 81 8.10 -12.58 1.88
N GLU A 82 8.70 -12.07 0.81
CA GLU A 82 9.57 -10.90 0.87
C GLU A 82 8.76 -9.61 0.80
N ILE A 83 9.09 -8.66 1.66
CA ILE A 83 8.47 -7.34 1.71
C ILE A 83 9.42 -6.30 1.15
N ILE A 84 8.95 -5.57 0.14
CA ILE A 84 9.67 -4.44 -0.44
C ILE A 84 8.86 -3.18 -0.22
N CYS A 85 9.35 -2.32 0.67
CA CYS A 85 8.77 -0.99 0.89
C CYS A 85 9.28 -0.03 -0.19
N ILE A 86 8.37 0.62 -0.90
CA ILE A 86 8.69 1.72 -1.81
C ILE A 86 8.34 3.03 -1.09
N GLY A 87 9.36 3.83 -0.82
CA GLY A 87 9.21 5.10 -0.15
C GLY A 87 9.76 6.25 -0.98
N LEU A 88 9.54 7.47 -0.50
CA LEU A 88 10.11 8.68 -1.06
C LEU A 88 11.31 9.11 -0.22
N ASP A 89 12.31 9.71 -0.84
CA ASP A 89 13.53 10.15 -0.12
C ASP A 89 13.22 11.15 1.01
N ASP A 90 12.16 11.96 0.87
CA ASP A 90 11.70 12.89 1.92
C ASP A 90 11.12 12.16 3.15
N TYR A 91 10.68 10.90 3.00
CA TYR A 91 10.28 10.04 4.09
C TYR A 91 11.48 9.39 4.80
N ASP A 92 12.57 9.08 4.10
CA ASP A 92 13.82 8.59 4.72
C ASP A 92 14.37 9.61 5.72
N ASP A 93 14.35 10.91 5.35
CA ASP A 93 14.68 12.00 6.27
C ASP A 93 13.82 11.98 7.54
N THR A 94 12.57 11.51 7.47
CA THR A 94 11.71 11.41 8.65
C THR A 94 12.12 10.26 9.57
N PHE A 95 12.56 9.12 9.03
CA PHE A 95 13.11 8.03 9.83
C PHE A 95 14.39 8.45 10.53
N ILE A 96 15.30 9.08 9.78
CA ILE A 96 16.60 9.56 10.27
C ILE A 96 16.39 10.64 11.34
N ASN A 97 15.61 11.68 11.04
CA ASN A 97 15.42 12.81 11.96
C ASN A 97 14.64 12.45 13.22
N LYS A 98 13.81 11.39 13.18
CA LYS A 98 13.06 10.91 14.37
C LYS A 98 13.75 9.75 15.09
N ASN A 99 14.95 9.33 14.67
CA ASN A 99 15.62 8.13 15.15
C ASN A 99 14.71 6.90 15.15
N ILE A 100 13.83 6.79 14.16
CA ILE A 100 12.95 5.62 14.04
C ILE A 100 13.76 4.52 13.36
N GLU A 101 14.01 3.44 14.09
CA GLU A 101 14.62 2.25 13.50
C GLU A 101 13.71 1.68 12.40
N TYR A 102 14.33 1.32 11.28
CA TYR A 102 13.63 0.65 10.21
C TYR A 102 13.05 -0.69 10.70
N PRO A 103 11.77 -0.98 10.37
CA PRO A 103 11.17 -2.23 10.80
C PRO A 103 11.92 -3.45 10.27
N ASN A 104 12.35 -4.34 11.18
CA ASN A 104 13.13 -5.54 10.86
C ASN A 104 12.40 -6.57 9.97
N TRP A 105 11.08 -6.42 9.79
CA TRP A 105 10.26 -7.26 8.94
C TRP A 105 10.24 -6.83 7.48
N ILE A 106 10.82 -5.66 7.15
CA ILE A 106 10.99 -5.20 5.77
C ILE A 106 12.32 -5.75 5.24
N ASP A 107 12.23 -6.55 4.17
CA ASP A 107 13.41 -7.18 3.60
C ASP A 107 14.26 -6.17 2.81
N LYS A 108 13.59 -5.28 2.05
CA LYS A 108 14.25 -4.25 1.24
C LYS A 108 13.48 -2.93 1.21
N PHE A 109 14.25 -1.85 1.14
CA PHE A 109 13.73 -0.49 0.90
C PHE A 109 14.18 0.01 -0.47
N LEU A 110 13.22 0.57 -1.21
CA LEU A 110 13.49 1.36 -2.39
C LEU A 110 13.05 2.80 -2.12
N TRP A 111 14.02 3.68 -1.93
CA TRP A 111 13.80 5.12 -1.82
C TRP A 111 13.82 5.77 -3.21
N ILE A 112 12.84 6.62 -3.47
CA ILE A 112 12.65 7.29 -4.75
C ILE A 112 12.57 8.80 -4.56
N SER A 113 13.48 9.50 -5.23
CA SER A 113 13.36 10.94 -5.43
C SER A 113 12.18 11.26 -6.34
N CYS A 114 11.14 11.90 -5.78
CA CYS A 114 9.99 12.38 -6.55
C CYS A 114 10.02 13.89 -6.70
N LYS A 115 10.35 14.36 -7.91
CA LYS A 115 10.41 15.77 -8.29
C LYS A 115 9.03 16.41 -8.54
N THR A 116 7.95 15.62 -8.56
CA THR A 116 6.59 16.12 -8.78
C THR A 116 5.88 16.36 -7.46
N ASN A 117 5.05 17.42 -7.38
CA ASN A 117 4.24 17.69 -6.19
C ASN A 117 3.23 16.57 -5.92
N LYS A 118 2.67 15.98 -6.98
CA LYS A 118 1.83 14.78 -6.89
C LYS A 118 2.73 13.54 -6.76
N LYS A 119 2.80 12.99 -5.55
CA LYS A 119 3.70 11.89 -5.19
C LYS A 119 3.18 10.50 -5.58
N ARG A 120 1.87 10.37 -5.84
CA ARG A 120 1.15 9.17 -6.28
C ARG A 120 -0.06 9.55 -7.13
N GLY A 121 -0.61 8.60 -7.87
CA GLY A 121 -1.75 8.73 -8.77
C GLY A 121 -1.34 9.02 -10.21
N VAL A 122 -2.30 9.54 -10.98
CA VAL A 122 -2.15 9.84 -12.41
C VAL A 122 -2.21 11.34 -12.68
N ASN A 123 -1.60 11.76 -13.79
CA ASN A 123 -1.75 13.12 -14.29
C ASN A 123 -3.16 13.33 -14.85
N SER A 124 -3.89 14.34 -14.37
CA SER A 124 -5.28 14.61 -14.76
C SER A 124 -5.49 14.83 -16.26
N ASN A 125 -4.48 15.33 -16.97
CA ASN A 125 -4.61 15.71 -18.38
C ASN A 125 -4.19 14.59 -19.33
N SER A 126 -3.32 13.69 -18.88
CA SER A 126 -2.69 12.67 -19.75
C SER A 126 -2.88 11.23 -19.28
N ASN A 127 -3.49 11.04 -18.10
CA ASN A 127 -3.62 9.77 -17.40
C ASN A 127 -2.27 9.03 -17.17
N LYS A 128 -1.14 9.72 -17.34
CA LYS A 128 0.20 9.13 -17.15
C LYS A 128 0.47 8.97 -15.65
N PRO A 129 1.02 7.82 -15.21
CA PRO A 129 1.31 7.60 -13.80
C PRO A 129 2.44 8.52 -13.32
N LEU A 130 2.31 9.02 -12.09
CA LEU A 130 3.24 9.96 -11.46
C LEU A 130 3.83 9.39 -10.16
N GLY A 131 4.99 9.93 -9.75
CA GLY A 131 5.67 9.55 -8.51
C GLY A 131 5.77 8.04 -8.29
N LEU A 132 5.34 7.55 -7.12
CA LEU A 132 5.40 6.12 -6.78
C LEU A 132 4.51 5.26 -7.69
N THR A 133 3.44 5.83 -8.26
CA THR A 133 2.57 5.14 -9.22
C THR A 133 3.32 4.79 -10.50
N LYS A 134 4.18 5.71 -10.96
CA LYS A 134 5.08 5.45 -12.10
C LYS A 134 6.05 4.30 -11.77
N ILE A 135 6.53 4.23 -10.54
CA ILE A 135 7.50 3.19 -10.13
C ILE A 135 6.85 1.82 -10.15
N TRP A 136 5.70 1.63 -9.50
CA TRP A 136 5.06 0.31 -9.55
C TRP A 136 4.59 -0.05 -10.96
N TYR A 137 4.17 0.93 -11.77
CA TYR A 137 3.89 0.71 -13.19
C TYR A 137 5.11 0.19 -13.96
N GLU A 138 6.28 0.77 -13.73
CA GLU A 138 7.53 0.29 -14.34
C GLU A 138 7.91 -1.11 -13.86
N LEU A 139 7.68 -1.44 -12.59
CA LEU A 139 7.91 -2.80 -12.07
C LEU A 139 6.95 -3.81 -12.69
N ASN A 140 5.67 -3.46 -12.84
CA ASN A 140 4.65 -4.29 -13.48
C ASN A 140 5.01 -4.63 -14.94
N LYS A 141 5.61 -3.70 -15.69
CA LYS A 141 6.09 -3.95 -17.06
C LYS A 141 7.22 -4.97 -17.12
N ILE A 142 7.99 -5.13 -16.04
CA ILE A 142 9.11 -6.08 -15.96
C ILE A 142 8.65 -7.43 -15.44
N GLN A 143 7.82 -7.43 -14.40
CA GLN A 143 7.22 -8.60 -13.80
C GLN A 143 5.75 -8.26 -13.45
N PRO A 144 4.77 -8.72 -14.24
CA PRO A 144 3.37 -8.39 -14.03
C PRO A 144 2.89 -8.80 -12.63
N PHE A 145 2.20 -7.89 -11.96
CA PHE A 145 1.58 -8.18 -10.68
C PHE A 145 0.47 -9.20 -10.86
N LYS A 146 0.50 -10.26 -10.04
CA LYS A 146 -0.57 -11.26 -10.03
C LYS A 146 -1.87 -10.66 -9.54
N SER A 147 -1.81 -9.83 -8.50
CA SER A 147 -2.98 -9.13 -7.96
C SER A 147 -2.59 -7.88 -7.19
N ILE A 148 -3.51 -6.92 -7.14
CA ILE A 148 -3.47 -5.74 -6.29
C ILE A 148 -4.58 -5.85 -5.25
N TYR A 149 -4.24 -5.70 -3.96
CA TYR A 149 -5.20 -5.72 -2.86
C TYR A 149 -5.43 -4.31 -2.33
N LEU A 150 -6.69 -3.90 -2.19
CA LEU A 150 -7.08 -2.57 -1.71
C LEU A 150 -7.82 -2.70 -0.38
N PHE A 151 -7.17 -2.32 0.71
CA PHE A 151 -7.74 -2.28 2.05
C PHE A 151 -8.32 -0.89 2.33
N GLY A 152 -9.40 -0.54 1.65
CA GLY A 152 -9.90 0.84 1.62
C GLY A 152 -8.91 1.79 0.91
N GLY A 153 -8.96 3.06 1.28
CA GLY A 153 -8.06 4.10 0.77
C GLY A 153 -8.78 5.39 0.42
N ASP A 154 -7.97 6.36 0.00
CA ASP A 154 -8.35 7.71 -0.37
C ASP A 154 -8.59 7.86 -1.89
N ASN A 155 -8.75 9.11 -2.35
CA ASN A 155 -8.92 9.43 -3.78
C ASN A 155 -7.72 8.98 -4.63
N ILE A 156 -6.49 9.04 -4.08
CA ILE A 156 -5.30 8.58 -4.80
C ILE A 156 -5.36 7.06 -5.01
N THR A 157 -5.80 6.33 -3.99
CA THR A 157 -6.01 4.88 -4.09
C THR A 157 -7.07 4.54 -5.15
N LEU A 158 -8.12 5.35 -5.26
CA LEU A 158 -9.15 5.19 -6.30
C LEU A 158 -8.59 5.47 -7.71
N GLU A 159 -7.76 6.49 -7.88
CA GLU A 159 -7.04 6.71 -9.16
C GLU A 159 -6.18 5.50 -9.54
N GLU A 160 -5.43 4.95 -8.58
CA GLU A 160 -4.56 3.79 -8.80
C GLU A 160 -5.37 2.52 -9.09
N TYR A 161 -6.56 2.38 -8.51
CA TYR A 161 -7.50 1.32 -8.86
C TYR A 161 -7.90 1.38 -10.34
N TYR A 162 -8.37 2.53 -10.82
CA TYR A 162 -8.81 2.67 -12.21
C TYR A 162 -7.64 2.47 -13.18
N PHE A 163 -6.47 3.02 -12.85
CA PHE A 163 -5.27 2.80 -13.65
C PHE A 163 -4.86 1.31 -13.68
N ALA A 164 -4.99 0.58 -12.57
CA ALA A 164 -4.76 -0.86 -12.56
C ALA A 164 -5.76 -1.64 -13.43
N LYS A 165 -7.03 -1.21 -13.46
CA LYS A 165 -8.06 -1.80 -14.33
C LYS A 165 -7.76 -1.59 -15.81
N GLU A 166 -7.30 -0.40 -16.20
CA GLU A 166 -6.84 -0.15 -17.58
C GLU A 166 -5.69 -1.08 -18.00
N LEU A 167 -4.83 -1.45 -17.05
CA LEU A 167 -3.73 -2.38 -17.26
C LEU A 167 -4.15 -3.86 -17.20
N ASN A 168 -5.44 -4.17 -16.99
CA ASN A 168 -6.00 -5.52 -16.82
C ASN A 168 -5.33 -6.30 -15.67
N ILE A 169 -4.89 -5.61 -14.62
CA ILE A 169 -4.33 -6.27 -13.44
C ILE A 169 -5.51 -6.75 -12.57
N ASN A 170 -5.42 -7.99 -12.06
CA ASN A 170 -6.43 -8.46 -11.11
C ASN A 170 -6.41 -7.59 -9.85
N THR A 171 -7.57 -7.11 -9.44
CA THR A 171 -7.68 -6.16 -8.33
C THR A 171 -8.78 -6.58 -7.39
N ILE A 172 -8.42 -6.81 -6.12
CA ILE A 172 -9.29 -7.29 -5.06
C ILE A 172 -9.52 -6.15 -4.08
N TYR A 173 -10.77 -5.71 -3.97
CA TYR A 173 -11.18 -4.65 -3.06
C TYR A 173 -11.74 -5.22 -1.76
N LEU A 174 -11.27 -4.70 -0.64
CA LEU A 174 -11.68 -5.05 0.71
C LEU A 174 -12.19 -3.77 1.39
N PRO A 175 -13.52 -3.56 1.41
CA PRO A 175 -14.10 -2.36 2.02
C PRO A 175 -13.90 -2.40 3.53
N LEU A 176 -12.99 -1.56 4.03
CA LEU A 176 -12.71 -1.45 5.45
C LEU A 176 -13.05 -0.07 5.98
N LYS A 177 -13.62 -0.05 7.18
CA LYS A 177 -14.00 1.19 7.85
C LYS A 177 -12.78 1.90 8.40
N ARG A 178 -12.59 3.15 7.99
CA ARG A 178 -11.57 4.06 8.52
C ARG A 178 -11.93 4.62 9.89
N LYS A 179 -10.93 5.08 10.64
CA LYS A 179 -11.13 5.64 12.00
C LYS A 179 -11.48 7.13 11.95
N TYR A 180 -10.87 7.86 11.02
CA TYR A 180 -11.06 9.30 10.84
C TYR A 180 -11.76 9.64 9.51
N LEU A 181 -12.26 10.86 9.37
CA LEU A 181 -12.88 11.35 8.13
C LEU A 181 -11.87 11.72 7.02
N GLY A 182 -10.59 11.35 7.17
CA GLY A 182 -9.50 11.63 6.23
C GLY A 182 -8.62 12.82 6.59
N ASP A 183 -8.83 13.40 7.77
CA ASP A 183 -8.09 14.54 8.31
C ASP A 183 -7.17 14.16 9.49
N GLY A 184 -7.04 12.86 9.80
CA GLY A 184 -6.25 12.37 10.94
C GLY A 184 -6.81 12.71 12.33
N THR A 185 -7.94 13.42 12.43
CA THR A 185 -8.37 14.04 13.69
C THR A 185 -9.86 13.85 13.99
N THR A 186 -10.74 13.97 12.99
CA THR A 186 -12.18 13.86 13.19
C THR A 186 -12.63 12.40 13.17
N LEU A 187 -12.95 11.87 14.35
CA LEU A 187 -13.42 10.48 14.52
C LEU A 187 -14.76 10.21 13.81
N ILE A 188 -14.84 9.03 13.20
CA ILE A 188 -16.09 8.52 12.63
C ILE A 188 -17.04 8.07 13.74
N LYS A 189 -18.29 8.54 13.65
CA LYS A 189 -19.39 8.24 14.57
C LYS A 189 -20.38 7.28 13.91
N LYS A 190 -21.19 6.59 14.72
CA LYS A 190 -22.22 5.64 14.26
C LYS A 190 -23.17 6.23 13.23
N LYS A 191 -23.51 7.52 13.36
CA LYS A 191 -24.44 8.28 12.50
C LYS A 191 -23.89 8.62 11.11
N HIS A 192 -22.60 8.47 10.86
CA HIS A 192 -22.02 8.73 9.54
C HIS A 192 -22.49 7.68 8.53
N SER A 193 -22.56 8.07 7.26
CA SER A 193 -22.90 7.17 6.15
C SER A 193 -21.82 6.09 5.96
N ASP A 194 -22.15 5.02 5.24
CA ASP A 194 -21.15 3.99 4.93
C ASP A 194 -20.05 4.51 4.00
N GLU A 195 -20.38 5.42 3.09
CA GLU A 195 -19.41 6.20 2.31
C GLU A 195 -18.42 6.94 3.21
N GLN A 196 -18.90 7.65 4.24
CA GLN A 196 -18.02 8.33 5.18
C GLN A 196 -17.18 7.35 6.00
N LYS A 197 -17.77 6.21 6.39
CA LYS A 197 -17.12 5.16 7.19
C LYS A 197 -16.02 4.44 6.43
N ILE A 198 -16.16 4.23 5.13
CA ILE A 198 -15.18 3.52 4.29
C ILE A 198 -14.22 4.52 3.63
N GLY A 199 -14.69 5.71 3.29
CA GLY A 199 -13.95 6.72 2.55
C GLY A 199 -14.21 6.66 1.04
N PRO A 200 -13.41 7.39 0.24
CA PRO A 200 -13.64 7.55 -1.19
C PRO A 200 -13.76 6.24 -1.99
N THR A 201 -13.09 5.19 -1.55
CA THR A 201 -13.15 3.87 -2.22
C THR A 201 -14.49 3.16 -2.07
N PHE A 202 -15.44 3.67 -1.27
CA PHE A 202 -16.79 3.10 -1.12
C PHE A 202 -17.52 2.91 -2.46
N ILE A 203 -17.25 3.76 -3.45
CA ILE A 203 -17.81 3.66 -4.80
C ILE A 203 -17.48 2.33 -5.51
N LEU A 204 -16.46 1.60 -5.04
CA LEU A 204 -16.11 0.29 -5.57
C LEU A 204 -16.98 -0.83 -5.00
N ASN A 205 -17.82 -0.53 -4.00
CA ASN A 205 -18.73 -1.48 -3.34
C ASN A 205 -20.19 -1.37 -3.83
N THR A 206 -20.46 -0.46 -4.77
CA THR A 206 -21.78 -0.18 -5.34
C THR A 206 -21.87 -0.74 -6.75
#